data_AF-A0AA40BG92-F1
#
_entry.id   AF-A0AA40BG92-F1
#
_cell.length_a   1.000
_cell.length_b   1.000
_cell.length_c   1.000
_cell.angle_alpha   90.00
_cell.angle_beta   90.00
_cell.angle_gamma   90.00
#
_symmetry.space_group_name_H-M   'P 1'
#
loop_
_entity.id
_entity.type
_entity.pdbx_description
1 polymer ?
#
loop_
_entity_poly.entity_id
_entity_poly.type
_entity_poly.pdbx_seq_one_letter_code
_entity_poly.pdbx_strand_id
1 'polypeptide(L)'
;MFVKQMPTLTPGNEAKLVPQYGGSFAGYTTFLLIIPELNTSIIVLVNSIRLGDPAGWIHQLVLEAIIETKKPNDYVALAEEATLLYASSIAEIPTNL
;
A
#
# COMPACT_ATOMS: atom_id res chain seq x y z
N MET A 1 -8.66 -2.71 -10.23
CA MET A 1 -8.13 -3.25 -8.95
C MET A 1 -6.62 -3.18 -9.04
N PHE A 2 -5.92 -2.71 -8.01
CA PHE A 2 -4.48 -2.44 -8.12
C PHE A 2 -3.68 -3.70 -8.45
N VAL A 3 -3.99 -4.86 -7.89
CA VAL A 3 -3.33 -6.13 -8.24
C VAL A 3 -4.39 -7.23 -8.37
N LYS A 4 -4.06 -8.36 -8.99
CA LYS A 4 -4.99 -9.51 -9.09
C LYS A 4 -5.32 -10.11 -7.72
N GLN A 5 -4.34 -10.12 -6.81
CA GLN A 5 -4.49 -10.64 -5.46
C GLN A 5 -3.80 -9.70 -4.48
N MET A 6 -4.56 -9.21 -3.48
CA MET A 6 -3.98 -8.38 -2.43
C MET A 6 -3.03 -9.20 -1.55
N PRO A 7 -1.90 -8.61 -1.09
CA PRO A 7 -1.01 -9.26 -0.14
C PRO A 7 -1.75 -9.60 1.15
N THR A 8 -1.41 -10.75 1.74
CA THR A 8 -1.93 -11.17 3.03
C THR A 8 -0.88 -10.90 4.10
N LEU A 9 -1.21 -10.02 5.04
CA LEU A 9 -0.39 -9.74 6.20
C LEU A 9 -0.73 -10.74 7.31
N THR A 10 0.23 -11.57 7.68
CA THR A 10 0.07 -12.54 8.77
C THR A 10 1.02 -12.16 9.90
N PRO A 11 0.53 -11.67 11.05
CA PRO A 11 1.41 -11.35 12.17
C PRO A 11 2.16 -12.62 12.61
N GLY A 12 3.43 -12.48 13.02
CA GLY A 12 4.24 -13.61 13.51
C GLY A 12 3.69 -14.25 14.79
N ASN A 13 2.83 -13.51 15.49
CA ASN A 13 2.26 -13.79 16.81
C ASN A 13 0.72 -13.64 16.82
N GLU A 14 0.15 -12.69 17.57
CA GLU A 14 -1.31 -12.54 17.73
C GLU A 14 -1.89 -11.47 16.80
N ALA A 15 -3.15 -11.66 16.35
CA ALA A 15 -3.88 -10.66 15.59
C ALA A 15 -4.27 -9.46 16.48
N LYS A 16 -3.92 -8.24 16.06
CA LYS A 16 -4.11 -6.98 16.79
C LYS A 16 -4.85 -5.94 15.96
N LEU A 17 -5.43 -4.93 16.62
CA LEU A 17 -6.16 -3.86 15.95
C LEU A 17 -5.17 -2.87 15.33
N VAL A 18 -5.34 -2.56 14.05
CA VAL A 18 -4.49 -1.61 13.33
C VAL A 18 -5.35 -0.54 12.66
N PRO A 19 -5.68 0.56 13.36
CA PRO A 19 -6.37 1.68 12.75
C PRO A 19 -5.52 2.31 11.65
N GLN A 20 -6.12 2.52 10.47
CA GLN A 20 -5.45 3.05 9.30
C GLN A 20 -6.25 4.17 8.65
N TYR A 21 -5.55 5.15 8.09
CA TYR A 21 -6.15 6.24 7.32
C TYR A 21 -5.27 6.58 6.11
N GLY A 22 -5.87 6.50 4.93
CA GLY A 22 -5.26 6.94 3.66
C GLY A 22 -5.77 8.32 3.26
N GLY A 23 -4.88 9.18 2.81
CA GLY A 23 -5.18 10.52 2.30
C GLY A 23 -4.58 10.74 0.93
N SER A 24 -5.27 11.54 0.11
CA SER A 24 -4.78 11.97 -1.20
C SER A 24 -5.10 13.44 -1.40
N PHE A 25 -4.08 14.21 -1.80
CA PHE A 25 -4.19 15.62 -2.13
C PHE A 25 -3.36 15.89 -3.38
N ALA A 26 -3.63 16.97 -4.13
CA ALA A 26 -2.94 17.26 -5.39
C ALA A 26 -1.41 17.21 -5.22
N GLY A 27 -0.77 16.22 -5.85
CA GLY A 27 0.68 16.00 -5.76
C GLY A 27 1.17 15.22 -4.53
N TYR A 28 0.30 14.75 -3.64
CA TYR A 28 0.67 14.05 -2.41
C TYR A 28 -0.26 12.86 -2.10
N THR A 29 0.32 11.77 -1.64
CA THR A 29 -0.41 10.64 -1.06
C THR A 29 0.13 10.34 0.32
N THR A 30 -0.76 10.13 1.28
CA THR A 30 -0.41 9.91 2.68
C THR A 30 -1.06 8.65 3.21
N PHE A 31 -0.36 7.94 4.08
CA PHE A 31 -0.90 6.82 4.85
C PHE A 31 -0.46 6.95 6.30
N LEU A 32 -1.42 6.85 7.22
CA LEU A 32 -1.23 6.79 8.65
C LEU A 32 -1.67 5.41 9.14
N LEU A 33 -0.83 4.80 9.96
CA LEU A 33 -1.11 3.56 10.67
C LEU A 33 -0.76 3.74 12.15
N ILE A 34 -1.61 3.24 13.03
CA ILE A 34 -1.34 3.20 14.47
C ILE A 34 -1.37 1.74 14.92
N ILE A 35 -0.39 1.33 15.70
CA ILE A 35 -0.27 -0.02 16.26
C ILE A 35 -0.16 0.12 17.78
N PRO A 36 -1.30 0.25 18.49
CA PRO A 36 -1.31 0.54 19.93
C PRO A 36 -0.50 -0.46 20.75
N GLU A 37 -0.58 -1.74 20.40
CA GLU A 37 0.06 -2.83 21.12
C GLU A 37 1.59 -2.82 21.00
N LEU A 38 2.12 -2.18 19.96
CA LEU A 38 3.57 -1.98 19.76
C LEU A 38 4.02 -0.58 20.17
N ASN A 39 3.12 0.27 20.70
CA ASN A 39 3.37 1.70 20.94
C ASN A 39 4.04 2.38 19.73
N THR A 40 3.61 2.00 18.52
CA THR A 40 4.26 2.40 17.26
C THR A 40 3.23 2.98 16.31
N SER A 41 3.62 4.02 15.58
CA SER A 41 2.82 4.61 14.50
C SER A 41 3.68 4.75 13.25
N ILE A 42 3.07 4.50 12.09
CA ILE A 42 3.71 4.61 10.77
C ILE A 42 3.04 5.75 10.03
N ILE A 43 3.84 6.67 9.50
CA ILE A 43 3.37 7.75 8.62
C ILE A 43 4.19 7.70 7.34
N VAL A 44 3.53 7.46 6.23
CA VAL A 44 4.14 7.48 4.89
C VAL A 44 3.63 8.71 4.15
N LEU A 45 4.54 9.57 3.70
CA LEU A 45 4.25 10.75 2.91
C LEU A 45 5.00 10.65 1.59
N VAL A 46 4.26 10.62 0.49
CA VAL A 46 4.86 10.59 -0.86
C VAL A 46 4.48 11.88 -1.57
N ASN A 47 5.48 12.58 -2.11
CA ASN A 47 5.33 13.85 -2.83
C ASN A 47 4.95 13.65 -4.31
N SER A 48 4.12 12.64 -4.57
CA SER A 48 3.61 12.37 -5.90
C SER A 48 2.36 11.50 -5.84
N ILE A 49 1.39 11.78 -6.69
CA ILE A 49 0.32 10.84 -7.02
C ILE A 49 0.82 10.04 -8.24
N ARG A 50 1.55 8.95 -8.00
CA ARG A 50 2.05 8.07 -9.07
C ARG A 50 1.06 6.95 -9.35
N LEU A 51 1.21 6.33 -10.51
CA LEU A 51 0.49 5.12 -10.88
C LEU A 51 0.74 4.04 -9.82
N GLY A 52 -0.30 3.28 -9.49
CA GLY A 52 -0.18 2.11 -8.63
C GLY A 52 -0.14 2.36 -7.12
N ASP A 53 -0.40 3.56 -6.59
CA ASP A 53 -0.46 3.84 -5.13
C ASP A 53 0.80 3.43 -4.33
N PRO A 54 1.95 4.09 -4.57
CA PRO A 54 3.21 3.76 -3.89
C PRO A 54 3.15 3.93 -2.37
N ALA A 55 2.40 4.92 -1.86
CA ALA A 55 2.24 5.12 -0.42
C ALA A 55 1.49 3.93 0.23
N GLY A 56 0.54 3.35 -0.51
CA GLY A 56 -0.13 2.09 -0.20
C GLY A 56 0.87 0.92 -0.01
N TRP A 57 1.79 0.72 -0.93
CA TRP A 57 2.73 -0.41 -0.81
C TRP A 57 3.80 -0.19 0.26
N ILE A 58 4.31 1.03 0.39
CA ILE A 58 5.35 1.35 1.38
C ILE A 58 4.81 1.14 2.81
N HIS A 59 3.59 1.56 3.12
CA HIS A 59 3.07 1.37 4.48
C HIS A 59 2.89 -0.11 4.83
N GLN A 60 2.48 -0.94 3.87
CA GLN A 60 2.33 -2.38 4.09
C GLN A 60 3.68 -3.07 4.25
N LEU A 61 4.68 -2.71 3.45
CA LEU A 61 6.06 -3.19 3.60
C LEU A 61 6.62 -2.87 5.00
N VAL A 62 6.47 -1.62 5.44
CA VAL A 62 6.98 -1.20 6.76
C VAL A 62 6.22 -1.92 7.88
N LEU A 63 4.90 -2.04 7.77
CA LEU A 63 4.09 -2.79 8.72
C LEU A 63 4.51 -4.26 8.78
N GLU A 64 4.70 -4.90 7.63
CA GLU A 64 5.08 -6.31 7.53
C GLU A 64 6.43 -6.58 8.21
N ALA A 65 7.38 -5.66 8.06
CA ALA A 65 8.67 -5.71 8.74
C ALA A 65 8.53 -5.56 10.27
N ILE A 66 7.61 -4.70 10.74
CA ILE A 66 7.38 -4.47 12.18
C ILE A 66 6.68 -5.66 12.85
N ILE A 67 5.73 -6.32 12.17
CA ILE A 67 4.99 -7.47 12.72
C ILE A 67 5.72 -8.81 12.54
N GLU A 68 6.95 -8.77 12.01
CA GLU A 68 7.83 -9.92 11.80
C GLU A 68 7.11 -11.11 11.14
N THR A 69 6.45 -10.86 10.01
CA THR A 69 5.75 -11.93 9.30
C THR A 69 6.69 -13.08 8.95
N LYS A 70 6.20 -14.32 9.02
CA LYS A 70 7.01 -15.51 8.66
C LYS A 70 7.19 -15.68 7.16
N LYS A 71 6.30 -15.10 6.36
CA LYS A 71 6.30 -15.19 4.91
C LYS A 71 6.06 -13.81 4.31
N PRO A 72 7.13 -13.02 4.08
CA PRO A 72 6.99 -11.67 3.55
C PRO A 72 6.46 -11.66 2.12
N ASN A 73 5.69 -10.64 1.79
CA ASN A 73 5.16 -10.40 0.46
C ASN A 73 6.20 -9.64 -0.40
N ASP A 74 6.20 -9.88 -1.71
CA ASP A 74 7.03 -9.13 -2.65
C ASP A 74 6.34 -7.83 -3.06
N TYR A 75 6.53 -6.79 -2.25
CA TYR A 75 5.90 -5.47 -2.51
C TYR A 75 6.42 -4.78 -3.76
N VAL A 76 7.62 -5.11 -4.24
CA VAL A 76 8.15 -4.54 -5.49
C VAL A 76 7.38 -5.12 -6.67
N ALA A 77 7.23 -6.44 -6.73
CA ALA A 77 6.44 -7.10 -7.77
C ALA A 77 4.97 -6.66 -7.76
N LEU A 78 4.37 -6.48 -6.57
CA LEU A 78 3.01 -5.97 -6.44
C LEU A 78 2.86 -4.53 -6.94
N ALA A 79 3.83 -3.66 -6.65
CA ALA A 79 3.82 -2.28 -7.14
C ALA A 79 4.00 -2.18 -8.66
N GLU A 80 4.84 -3.05 -9.24
CA GLU A 80 5.01 -3.18 -10.69
C GLU A 80 3.72 -3.67 -11.36
N GLU A 81 3.10 -4.74 -10.84
CA GLU A 81 1.81 -5.22 -11.31
C GLU A 81 0.75 -4.11 -11.25
N ALA A 82 0.71 -3.36 -10.15
CA ALA A 82 -0.25 -2.28 -9.98
C ALA A 82 -0.07 -1.12 -10.94
N THR A 83 1.18 -0.80 -11.24
CA THR A 83 1.50 0.22 -12.24
C THR A 83 1.04 -0.24 -13.63
N LEU A 84 1.30 -1.50 -14.00
CA LEU A 84 0.94 -2.06 -15.31
C LEU A 84 -0.58 -2.17 -15.51
N LEU A 85 -1.30 -2.66 -14.51
CA LEU A 85 -2.76 -2.79 -14.57
C LEU A 85 -3.43 -1.42 -14.64
N TYR A 86 -2.93 -0.45 -13.86
CA TYR A 86 -3.45 0.91 -13.90
C TYR A 86 -3.17 1.58 -15.26
N ALA A 87 -1.95 1.45 -15.78
CA ALA A 87 -1.57 1.94 -17.11
C ALA A 87 -2.41 1.32 -18.24
N SER A 88 -2.76 0.04 -18.13
CA SER A 88 -3.64 -0.63 -19.11
C SER A 88 -5.07 -0.07 -19.03
N SER A 89 -5.58 0.17 -17.81
CA SER A 89 -6.95 0.70 -17.62
C SER A 89 -7.15 2.11 -18.18
N ILE A 90 -6.12 2.95 -18.18
CA ILE A 90 -6.19 4.30 -18.77
C ILE A 90 -6.10 4.26 -20.29
N ALA A 91 -5.43 3.26 -20.87
CA ALA A 91 -5.30 3.11 -22.33
C ALA A 91 -6.60 2.65 -23.00
N GLU A 92 -7.51 2.02 -22.24
CA GLU A 92 -8.82 1.57 -22.71
C GLU A 92 -9.89 2.69 -22.69
N ILE A 93 -9.57 3.88 -22.15
CA ILE A 93 -10.49 5.02 -22.15
C ILE A 93 -10.57 5.57 -23.59
N PRO A 94 -11.74 5.56 -24.25
CA PRO A 94 -11.86 6.07 -25.60
C PRO A 94 -11.54 7.57 -25.63
N THR A 95 -10.57 7.98 -26.44
CA THR A 95 -10.15 9.38 -26.64
C THR A 95 -11.17 10.26 -27.39
N ASN A 96 -12.42 9.80 -27.54
CA ASN A 96 -13.45 10.46 -28.34
C ASN A 96 -14.44 11.22 -27.44
N LEU A 97 -13.93 12.16 -26.63
CA LEU A 97 -14.74 13.20 -25.98
C LEU A 97 -14.64 14.50 -26.78
#